data_AF-A0A951Z4D4-F1
#
_entry.id   AF-A0A951Z4D4-F1
#
_cell.length_a   1.000
_cell.length_b   1.000
_cell.length_c   1.000
_cell.angle_alpha   90.00
_cell.angle_beta   90.00
_cell.angle_gamma   90.00
#
_symmetry.space_group_name_H-M   'P 1'
#
loop_
_entity.id
_entity.type
_entity.pdbx_description
1 polymer ?
#
loop_
_entity_poly.entity_id
_entity_poly.type
_entity_poly.pdbx_seq_one_letter_code
_entity_poly.pdbx_strand_id
1 'polypeptide(L)'
;MKKAFTLIELLVVIAIIAILAAMLFPVYAQAKSAAKKSVDLSNTKQIGLATMIYVSDYDDTYPQGYWYKNDTGEVNGYVDISAMLMPYMKSVEMWVSPGDPNKGLEPRWPSCQNLSDFSPSPEGNACDNQVPRKSYTANAA
;
A
#
# COMPACT_ATOMS: atom_id res chain seq x y z
N MET A 1 35.01 10.58 46.40
CA MET A 1 34.17 9.47 46.90
C MET A 1 33.17 9.12 45.82
N LYS A 2 33.19 7.91 45.26
CA LYS A 2 32.20 7.47 44.27
C LYS A 2 31.00 6.89 45.03
N LYS A 3 29.79 7.44 44.82
CA LYS A 3 28.56 6.85 45.34
C LYS A 3 28.33 5.52 44.63
N ALA A 4 28.28 4.42 45.38
CA ALA A 4 27.85 3.13 44.86
C ALA A 4 26.33 3.15 44.72
N PHE A 5 25.83 2.83 43.52
CA PHE A 5 24.41 2.72 43.26
C PHE A 5 23.85 1.48 43.97
N THR A 6 22.74 1.62 44.68
CA THR A 6 22.14 0.47 45.37
C THR A 6 21.30 -0.34 44.38
N LEU A 7 21.27 -1.67 44.57
CA LEU A 7 20.44 -2.57 43.75
C LEU A 7 18.94 -2.20 43.79
N ILE A 8 18.49 -1.66 44.93
CA ILE A 8 17.08 -1.26 45.12
C ILE A 8 16.75 -0.03 44.27
N GLU A 9 17.63 0.96 44.19
CA GLU A 9 17.42 2.13 43.33
C GLU A 9 17.30 1.73 41.86
N LEU A 10 18.15 0.80 41.39
CA LEU A 10 18.07 0.30 40.02
C LEU A 10 16.76 -0.47 39.78
N LEU A 11 16.34 -1.29 40.74
CA LEU A 11 15.14 -2.13 40.64
C LEU A 11 13.85 -1.30 40.61
N VAL A 12 13.76 -0.24 41.42
CA VAL A 12 12.59 0.65 41.41
C VAL A 12 12.49 1.40 40.08
N VAL A 13 13.61 1.84 39.51
CA VAL A 13 13.62 2.56 38.23
C VAL A 13 13.11 1.67 37.09
N ILE A 14 13.60 0.43 36.98
CA ILE A 14 13.10 -0.49 35.94
C ILE A 14 11.62 -0.85 36.15
N ALA A 15 11.16 -0.95 37.40
CA ALA A 15 9.75 -1.22 37.71
C ALA A 15 8.84 -0.07 37.23
N ILE A 16 9.24 1.17 37.47
CA ILE A 16 8.50 2.35 36.99
C ILE A 16 8.49 2.40 35.47
N ILE A 17 9.64 2.17 34.81
CA ILE A 17 9.72 2.13 33.34
C ILE A 17 8.80 1.04 32.76
N ALA A 18 8.77 -0.15 33.38
CA ALA A 18 7.92 -1.26 32.94
C ALA A 18 6.42 -0.91 33.00
N ILE A 19 5.97 -0.24 34.07
CA ILE A 19 4.58 0.21 34.21
C ILE A 19 4.22 1.24 33.14
N LEU A 20 5.10 2.23 32.92
CA LEU A 20 4.90 3.27 31.90
C LEU A 20 4.86 2.65 30.49
N ALA A 21 5.79 1.75 30.19
CA ALA A 21 5.85 1.08 28.89
C ALA A 21 4.61 0.20 28.64
N ALA A 22 4.11 -0.50 29.66
CA ALA A 22 2.93 -1.35 29.55
C ALA A 22 1.66 -0.57 29.13
N MET A 23 1.50 0.67 29.61
CA MET A 23 0.41 1.56 29.18
C MET A 23 0.67 2.21 27.81
N LEU A 24 1.94 2.49 27.48
CA LEU A 24 2.31 3.17 26.24
C LEU A 24 2.23 2.26 25.00
N PHE A 25 2.65 0.99 25.11
CA PHE A 25 2.66 0.06 23.98
C PHE A 25 1.30 -0.15 23.28
N PRO A 26 0.18 -0.40 23.99
CA PRO A 26 -1.11 -0.59 23.33
C PRO A 26 -1.57 0.69 22.61
N VAL A 27 -1.38 1.85 23.23
CA VAL A 27 -1.72 3.15 22.63
C VAL A 27 -0.86 3.45 21.40
N TYR A 28 0.44 3.14 21.47
CA TYR A 28 1.35 3.32 20.35
C TYR A 28 0.98 2.46 19.14
N ALA A 29 0.59 1.20 19.36
CA ALA A 29 0.14 0.31 18.28
C ALA A 29 -1.13 0.86 17.59
N GLN A 30 -2.10 1.36 18.38
CA GLN A 30 -3.30 2.01 17.85
C GLN A 30 -2.97 3.29 17.07
N ALA A 31 -2.13 4.17 17.63
CA ALA A 31 -1.72 5.41 17.00
C ALA A 31 -1.00 5.16 15.67
N LYS A 32 -0.12 4.14 15.61
CA LYS A 32 0.57 3.73 14.38
C LYS A 32 -0.42 3.25 13.32
N SER A 33 -1.42 2.46 13.71
CA SER A 33 -2.48 2.00 12.79
C SER A 33 -3.30 3.18 12.26
N ALA A 34 -3.71 4.10 13.13
CA ALA A 34 -4.43 5.32 12.74
C ALA A 34 -3.63 6.20 11.78
N ALA A 35 -2.33 6.36 12.01
CA ALA A 35 -1.46 7.11 11.10
C ALA A 35 -1.42 6.48 9.69
N LYS A 36 -1.32 5.15 9.60
CA LYS A 36 -1.37 4.44 8.30
C LYS A 36 -2.71 4.67 7.59
N LYS A 37 -3.83 4.57 8.30
CA LYS A 37 -5.17 4.86 7.76
C LYS A 37 -5.29 6.30 7.22
N SER A 38 -4.72 7.27 7.91
CA SER A 38 -4.73 8.66 7.46
C SER A 38 -3.97 8.85 6.15
N VAL A 39 -2.88 8.09 5.95
CA VAL A 39 -2.13 8.09 4.69
C VAL A 39 -2.95 7.42 3.58
N ASP A 40 -3.55 6.26 3.85
CA ASP A 40 -4.43 5.56 2.89
C ASP A 40 -5.58 6.45 2.38
N LEU A 41 -6.21 7.18 3.29
CA LEU A 41 -7.30 8.10 2.94
C LEU A 41 -6.81 9.23 2.03
N SER A 42 -5.65 9.81 2.34
CA SER A 42 -5.03 10.85 1.51
C SER A 42 -4.70 10.32 0.11
N ASN A 43 -4.11 9.13 0.04
CA ASN A 43 -3.76 8.46 -1.20
C ASN A 43 -5.00 8.18 -2.07
N THR A 44 -6.07 7.64 -1.46
CA THR A 44 -7.34 7.37 -2.16
C THR A 44 -7.98 8.63 -2.71
N LYS A 45 -7.95 9.74 -1.94
CA LYS A 45 -8.43 11.03 -2.41
C LYS A 45 -7.63 11.53 -3.62
N GLN A 46 -6.31 11.38 -3.61
CA GLN A 46 -5.47 11.79 -4.74
C GLN A 46 -5.72 10.93 -5.98
N ILE A 47 -5.94 9.61 -5.82
CA ILE A 47 -6.34 8.73 -6.93
C ILE A 47 -7.69 9.15 -7.53
N GLY A 48 -8.67 9.46 -6.69
CA GLY A 48 -9.97 9.96 -7.13
C GLY A 48 -9.86 11.27 -7.92
N LEU A 49 -9.02 12.21 -7.45
CA LEU A 49 -8.73 13.45 -8.19
C LEU A 49 -8.06 13.16 -9.55
N ALA A 50 -7.07 12.27 -9.60
CA ALA A 50 -6.44 11.87 -10.86
C ALA A 50 -7.46 11.24 -11.84
N THR A 51 -8.41 10.46 -11.32
CA THR A 51 -9.49 9.88 -12.12
C THR A 51 -10.41 10.96 -12.68
N MET A 52 -10.77 11.96 -11.89
CA MET A 52 -11.60 13.07 -12.39
C MET A 52 -10.89 13.92 -13.45
N ILE A 53 -9.57 14.11 -13.32
CA ILE A 53 -8.78 14.80 -14.35
C ILE A 53 -8.76 13.97 -15.63
N TYR A 54 -8.51 12.66 -15.52
CA TYR A 54 -8.58 11.74 -16.67
C TYR A 54 -9.94 11.84 -17.39
N VAL A 55 -11.04 11.74 -16.64
CA VAL A 55 -12.40 11.80 -17.20
C VAL A 55 -12.62 13.10 -17.98
N SER A 56 -12.10 14.22 -17.48
CA SER A 56 -12.18 15.52 -18.15
C SER A 56 -11.37 15.58 -19.45
N ASP A 57 -10.28 14.84 -19.57
CA ASP A 57 -9.43 14.81 -20.77
C ASP A 57 -9.92 13.82 -21.83
N TYR A 58 -10.76 12.85 -21.44
CA TYR A 58 -11.23 11.75 -22.28
C TYR A 58 -12.76 11.75 -22.49
N ASP A 59 -13.35 12.91 -22.75
CA ASP A 59 -14.79 13.08 -23.09
C ASP A 59 -15.74 12.36 -22.11
N ASP A 60 -15.55 12.60 -20.81
CA ASP A 60 -16.31 11.99 -19.72
C ASP A 60 -16.23 10.44 -19.64
N THR A 61 -15.19 9.85 -20.24
CA THR A 61 -14.95 8.40 -20.21
C THR A 61 -14.10 8.02 -19.00
N TYR A 62 -14.56 7.04 -18.22
CA TYR A 62 -13.79 6.50 -17.10
C TYR A 62 -12.63 5.60 -17.56
N PRO A 63 -11.50 5.59 -16.83
CA PRO A 63 -10.40 4.69 -17.14
C PRO A 63 -10.86 3.24 -16.96
N GLN A 64 -10.50 2.38 -17.91
CA GLN A 64 -10.93 0.98 -17.95
C GLN A 64 -9.72 0.04 -17.99
N GLY A 65 -9.76 -1.01 -17.17
CA GLY A 65 -8.83 -2.12 -17.32
C GLY A 65 -9.28 -3.02 -18.47
N TYR A 66 -8.37 -3.42 -19.35
CA TYR A 66 -8.72 -4.31 -20.46
C TYR A 66 -7.63 -5.34 -20.76
N TRP A 67 -8.07 -6.49 -21.26
CA TRP A 67 -7.21 -7.54 -21.78
C TRP A 67 -7.01 -7.32 -23.28
N TYR A 68 -5.78 -7.48 -23.77
CA TYR A 68 -5.51 -7.43 -25.21
C TYR A 68 -4.96 -8.77 -25.71
N LYS A 69 -5.27 -9.07 -26.97
CA LYS A 69 -4.80 -10.27 -27.67
C LYS A 69 -3.63 -9.91 -28.58
N ASN A 70 -2.69 -10.84 -28.76
CA ASN A 70 -1.65 -10.72 -29.80
C ASN A 70 -2.23 -11.06 -31.19
N ASP A 71 -1.43 -10.89 -32.24
CA ASP A 71 -1.81 -11.15 -33.64
C ASP A 71 -2.19 -12.62 -33.89
N THR A 72 -1.86 -13.54 -32.98
CA THR A 72 -2.25 -14.96 -33.03
C THR A 72 -3.57 -15.26 -32.30
N GLY A 73 -4.21 -14.25 -31.69
CA GLY A 73 -5.51 -14.37 -31.01
C GLY A 73 -5.43 -14.88 -29.56
N GLU A 74 -4.22 -15.07 -29.03
CA GLU A 74 -3.96 -15.44 -27.64
C GLU A 74 -3.98 -14.19 -26.75
N VAL A 75 -4.47 -14.33 -25.51
CA VAL A 75 -4.48 -13.22 -24.54
C VAL A 75 -3.03 -12.95 -24.12
N ASN A 76 -2.53 -11.76 -24.44
CA ASN A 76 -1.10 -11.39 -24.35
C ASN A 76 -0.84 -10.18 -23.44
N GLY A 77 -1.84 -9.76 -22.65
CA GLY A 77 -1.67 -8.63 -21.76
C GLY A 77 -2.92 -8.15 -21.07
N TYR A 78 -2.69 -7.53 -19.91
CA TYR A 78 -3.65 -6.72 -19.19
C TYR A 78 -3.08 -5.32 -19.01
N VAL A 79 -3.90 -4.32 -19.34
CA VAL A 79 -3.61 -2.92 -19.01
C VAL A 79 -4.46 -2.54 -17.81
N ASP A 80 -3.81 -2.24 -16.68
CA ASP A 80 -4.49 -1.77 -15.48
C ASP A 80 -4.84 -0.28 -15.57
N ILE A 81 -5.88 0.13 -14.84
CA ILE A 81 -6.30 1.53 -14.72
C ILE A 81 -5.17 2.43 -14.19
N SER A 82 -4.27 1.91 -13.35
CA SER A 82 -3.14 2.66 -12.83
C SER A 82 -2.25 3.19 -13.95
N ALA A 83 -2.08 2.43 -15.03
CA ALA A 83 -1.28 2.84 -16.18
C ALA A 83 -1.88 4.04 -16.93
N MET A 84 -3.21 4.09 -17.02
CA MET A 84 -3.94 5.21 -17.62
C MET A 84 -3.87 6.47 -16.74
N LEU A 85 -3.82 6.29 -15.43
CA LEU A 85 -3.80 7.38 -14.47
C LEU A 85 -2.39 7.91 -14.16
N MET A 86 -1.32 7.18 -14.52
CA MET A 86 0.07 7.60 -14.28
C MET A 86 0.39 9.05 -14.69
N PRO A 87 -0.05 9.57 -15.86
CA PRO A 87 0.23 10.96 -16.25
C PRO A 87 -0.37 12.01 -15.30
N TYR A 88 -1.42 11.63 -14.57
CA TYR A 88 -2.18 12.50 -13.66
C TYR A 88 -1.77 12.31 -12.19
N MET A 89 -0.77 11.48 -11.92
CA MET A 89 -0.34 11.06 -10.60
C MET A 89 1.11 11.45 -10.33
N LYS A 90 1.43 11.73 -9.07
CA LYS A 90 2.79 12.14 -8.68
C LYS A 90 3.73 10.97 -8.37
N SER A 91 3.17 9.81 -8.02
CA SER A 91 3.93 8.62 -7.65
C SER A 91 3.05 7.38 -7.79
N VAL A 92 3.64 6.23 -8.12
CA VAL A 92 2.93 4.93 -8.13
C VAL A 92 2.76 4.36 -6.73
N GLU A 93 3.52 4.83 -5.74
CA GLU A 93 3.45 4.38 -4.34
C GLU A 93 2.12 4.71 -3.69
N MET A 94 1.37 5.69 -4.21
CA MET A 94 0.07 6.07 -3.67
C MET A 94 -0.99 4.98 -3.84
N TRP A 95 -0.75 3.99 -4.68
CA TRP A 95 -1.63 2.84 -4.78
C TRP A 95 -1.36 1.75 -3.73
N VAL A 96 -0.26 1.86 -2.98
CA VAL A 96 0.14 0.91 -1.95
C VAL A 96 -0.30 1.41 -0.58
N SER A 97 -0.99 0.56 0.18
CA SER A 97 -1.27 0.87 1.58
C SER A 97 -0.03 0.69 2.45
N PRO A 98 0.31 1.66 3.33
CA PRO A 98 1.33 1.47 4.37
C PRO A 98 0.95 0.38 5.39
N GLY A 99 -0.32 -0.04 5.40
CA GLY A 99 -0.85 -1.16 6.19
C GLY A 99 -0.50 -2.53 5.62
N ASP A 100 -0.25 -2.65 4.32
CA ASP A 100 -0.03 -3.93 3.66
C ASP A 100 1.36 -4.51 3.98
N PRO A 101 1.48 -5.70 4.58
CA PRO A 101 2.77 -6.35 4.80
C PRO A 101 3.51 -6.68 3.51
N ASN A 102 2.78 -6.93 2.42
CA ASN A 102 3.34 -7.30 1.12
C ASN A 102 3.73 -6.09 0.29
N LYS A 103 3.28 -4.88 0.69
CA LYS A 103 3.60 -3.58 0.09
C LYS A 103 3.38 -3.45 -1.43
N GLY A 104 2.61 -4.35 -2.04
CA GLY A 104 2.38 -4.37 -3.48
C GLY A 104 3.69 -4.42 -4.30
N LEU A 105 3.55 -4.46 -5.61
CA LEU A 105 4.65 -4.20 -6.53
C LEU A 105 4.25 -3.00 -7.38
N GLU A 106 5.22 -2.14 -7.68
CA GLU A 106 5.01 -1.04 -8.61
C GLU A 106 4.63 -1.58 -10.01
N PRO A 107 3.79 -0.87 -10.78
CA PRO A 107 3.49 -1.26 -12.16
C PRO A 107 4.75 -1.12 -13.03
N ARG A 108 5.57 -2.18 -13.14
CA ARG A 108 6.85 -2.14 -13.88
C ARG A 108 6.71 -2.45 -15.37
N TRP A 109 5.60 -3.05 -15.77
CA TRP A 109 5.35 -3.53 -17.13
C TRP A 109 3.86 -3.41 -17.43
N PRO A 110 3.40 -2.74 -18.50
CA PRO A 110 1.99 -2.73 -18.91
C PRO A 110 1.60 -3.90 -19.83
N SER A 111 2.55 -4.75 -20.22
CA SER A 111 2.34 -5.89 -21.13
C SER A 111 2.62 -7.21 -20.42
N CYS A 112 1.57 -7.99 -20.21
CA CYS A 112 1.62 -9.24 -19.46
C CYS A 112 1.27 -10.42 -20.35
N GLN A 113 2.29 -11.11 -20.86
CA GLN A 113 2.13 -11.99 -22.01
C GLN A 113 1.21 -13.21 -21.78
N ASN A 114 0.90 -13.63 -20.54
CA ASN A 114 0.04 -14.80 -20.29
C ASN A 114 -0.89 -14.66 -19.06
N LEU A 115 -2.11 -15.22 -19.17
CA LEU A 115 -3.10 -15.35 -18.07
C LEU A 115 -2.61 -16.18 -16.87
N SER A 116 -1.63 -17.07 -17.07
CA SER A 116 -1.05 -17.91 -16.01
C SER A 116 -0.16 -17.13 -15.03
N ASP A 117 0.22 -15.91 -15.38
CA ASP A 117 1.01 -14.99 -14.56
C ASP A 117 0.14 -14.21 -13.54
N PHE A 118 -1.13 -14.61 -13.42
CA PHE A 118 -2.12 -14.10 -12.47
C PHE A 118 -2.15 -14.90 -11.15
N SER A 119 -1.10 -15.68 -10.87
CA SER A 119 -0.95 -16.40 -9.60
C SER A 119 -0.32 -15.50 -8.54
N PRO A 120 -0.84 -15.44 -7.31
CA PRO A 120 -0.20 -14.71 -6.21
C PRO A 120 1.03 -15.48 -5.73
N SER A 121 2.10 -15.50 -6.53
CA SER A 121 3.34 -16.20 -6.19
C SER A 121 4.38 -15.20 -5.63
N PRO A 122 5.12 -15.57 -4.57
CA PRO A 122 6.32 -14.83 -4.13
C PRO A 122 7.48 -14.97 -5.12
N GLU A 123 7.39 -15.92 -6.04
CA GLU A 123 8.46 -16.32 -6.97
C GLU A 123 7.84 -16.60 -8.35
N GLY A 124 7.91 -15.63 -9.27
CA GLY A 124 7.79 -15.87 -10.70
C GLY A 124 6.46 -15.48 -11.35
N ASN A 125 6.62 -14.57 -12.33
CA ASN A 125 5.71 -14.03 -13.33
C ASN A 125 4.56 -13.14 -12.83
N ALA A 126 4.81 -11.83 -12.96
CA ALA A 126 4.14 -10.74 -12.29
C ALA A 126 3.13 -10.05 -13.21
N CYS A 127 1.88 -10.48 -13.18
CA CYS A 127 0.78 -9.78 -13.85
C CYS A 127 -0.37 -9.42 -12.92
N ASP A 128 -0.60 -10.20 -11.86
CA ASP A 128 -1.42 -9.77 -10.71
C ASP A 128 -0.73 -8.69 -9.86
N ASN A 129 0.54 -8.39 -10.20
CA ASN A 129 1.38 -7.37 -9.58
C ASN A 129 1.30 -6.01 -10.31
N GLN A 130 0.55 -5.92 -11.42
CA GLN A 130 0.30 -4.66 -12.15
C GLN A 130 -0.84 -3.86 -11.55
N VAL A 131 -1.73 -4.51 -10.79
CA VAL A 131 -2.69 -3.79 -9.96
C VAL A 131 -2.00 -3.60 -8.62
N PRO A 132 -1.56 -2.39 -8.28
CA PRO A 132 -1.16 -2.14 -6.92
C PRO A 132 -2.34 -2.54 -6.05
N ARG A 133 -2.17 -3.62 -5.27
CA ARG A 133 -3.26 -4.24 -4.52
C ARG A 133 -3.94 -3.12 -3.76
N LYS A 134 -5.21 -2.84 -4.10
CA LYS A 134 -6.04 -1.85 -3.42
C LYS A 134 -6.25 -2.37 -2.00
N SER A 135 -5.23 -2.20 -1.17
CA SER A 135 -5.18 -2.67 0.20
C SER A 135 -5.99 -1.68 1.00
N TYR A 136 -7.31 -1.86 0.95
CA TYR A 136 -8.25 -1.12 1.76
C TYR A 136 -8.10 -1.62 3.20
N THR A 137 -7.50 -0.83 4.08
CA THR A 137 -7.62 -1.07 5.52
C THR A 137 -9.04 -0.69 5.93
N ALA A 138 -9.90 -1.70 6.12
CA ALA A 138 -11.29 -1.49 6.51
C ALA A 138 -11.38 -0.56 7.74
N ASN A 139 -12.32 0.39 7.67
CA ASN A 139 -12.76 1.13 8.85
C ASN A 139 -13.38 0.13 9.84
N ALA A 140 -12.57 -0.37 10.77
CA ALA A 140 -13.10 -1.03 11.96
C ALA A 140 -13.92 0.00 12.74
N ALA A 141 -15.23 -0.25 12.81
CA ALA A 141 -16.18 0.46 13.66
C ALA A 141 -15.92 0.14 15.14
#